data_AF-A0A662A525-F1
#
_entry.id   AF-A0A662A525-F1
#
_cell.length_a   1.000
_cell.length_b   1.000
_cell.length_c   1.000
_cell.angle_alpha   90.00
_cell.angle_beta   90.00
_cell.angle_gamma   90.00
#
_symmetry.space_group_name_H-M   'P 1'
#
loop_
_entity.id
_entity.type
_entity.pdbx_description
1 polymer ?
#
loop_
_entity_poly.entity_id
_entity_poly.type
_entity_poly.pdbx_seq_one_letter_code
_entity_poly.pdbx_strand_id
1 'polypeptide(L)'
;MKKLNLTLVLVIISALSFAGIFTVDNRTGSGANYTTIFSAMNAATDGDTIYIHPSSIDYGNFSLSKSLVFIGPGHHPEYTGGMGATIQTVSLYDGSSYSKFIGLIIKEIKCSVWQTSHNIEISNNFFNSHRVVKGAYGDDSRSNNWLIQGNVMAEITGGNGFAIIDIETGDGDGLNSNWIIRNNFIQTKNVQSTTQVFSDLNSTIIVENNIFLHRNTATIFKDNVIGGDFRNNIFWATNNAFVDITVNANNVVFSNNLTWHTDGILATLPGNDNIDNADPDFTFFPVGNQVWDYENNYMLTAISPGHNAGTDGTDVGIYGSGFPFRMEGYPQDFPRLQSFDISNTVVPPGGMIEINLKATKAGL
;
A
#
# COMPACT_ATOMS: atom_id res chain seq x y z
N MET A 1 -5.40 -37.30 -37.31
CA MET A 1 -4.76 -35.97 -37.36
C MET A 1 -5.42 -34.94 -36.45
N LYS A 2 -6.73 -34.61 -36.58
CA LYS A 2 -7.39 -33.61 -35.69
C LYS A 2 -7.36 -33.96 -34.19
N LYS A 3 -7.52 -35.25 -33.82
CA LYS A 3 -7.44 -35.71 -32.42
C LYS A 3 -6.02 -35.65 -31.83
N LEU A 4 -4.99 -35.89 -32.65
CA LEU A 4 -3.59 -35.82 -32.24
C LEU A 4 -3.15 -34.37 -31.93
N ASN A 5 -3.63 -33.42 -32.74
CA ASN A 5 -3.36 -31.99 -32.51
C ASN A 5 -4.04 -31.47 -31.23
N LEU A 6 -5.24 -31.95 -30.90
CA LEU A 6 -5.94 -31.53 -29.67
C LEU A 6 -5.26 -32.08 -28.40
N THR A 7 -4.80 -33.33 -28.42
CA THR A 7 -4.04 -33.92 -27.30
C THR A 7 -2.70 -33.22 -27.11
N LEU A 8 -2.01 -32.84 -28.19
CA LEU A 8 -0.75 -32.09 -28.10
C LEU A 8 -0.96 -30.69 -27.51
N VAL A 9 -2.03 -29.99 -27.89
CA VAL A 9 -2.41 -28.69 -27.32
C VAL A 9 -2.79 -28.80 -25.83
N LEU A 10 -3.54 -29.84 -25.43
CA LEU A 10 -3.89 -30.07 -24.03
C LEU A 10 -2.68 -30.44 -23.15
N VAL A 11 -1.71 -31.19 -23.69
CA VAL A 11 -0.44 -31.51 -22.99
C VAL A 11 0.44 -30.26 -22.84
N ILE A 12 0.49 -29.40 -23.86
CA ILE A 12 1.18 -28.11 -23.80
C ILE A 12 0.51 -27.15 -22.79
N ILE A 13 -0.83 -27.16 -22.72
CA ILE A 13 -1.59 -26.39 -21.72
C ILE A 13 -1.37 -26.92 -20.29
N SER A 14 -1.23 -28.23 -20.10
CA SER A 14 -0.88 -28.81 -18.78
C SER A 14 0.57 -28.62 -18.37
N ALA A 15 1.45 -28.25 -19.32
CA ALA A 15 2.82 -27.84 -19.06
C ALA A 15 2.93 -26.33 -18.79
N LEU A 16 1.81 -25.58 -18.83
CA LEU A 16 1.76 -24.21 -18.33
C LEU A 16 1.99 -24.26 -16.82
N SER A 17 3.12 -23.68 -16.43
CA SER A 17 3.77 -23.70 -15.14
C SER A 17 2.81 -23.49 -13.97
N PHE A 18 2.90 -24.38 -12.97
CA PHE A 18 2.53 -23.99 -11.61
C PHE A 18 3.55 -22.93 -11.16
N ALA A 19 3.08 -21.75 -10.76
CA ALA A 19 3.92 -20.78 -10.09
C ALA A 19 4.54 -21.45 -8.84
N GLY A 20 5.86 -21.46 -8.79
CA GLY A 20 6.63 -21.94 -7.65
C GLY A 20 6.39 -21.06 -6.43
N ILE A 21 6.48 -21.66 -5.25
CA ILE A 21 6.45 -20.95 -3.97
C ILE A 21 7.79 -21.15 -3.30
N PHE A 22 8.47 -20.05 -3.00
CA PHE A 22 9.75 -20.03 -2.31
C PHE A 22 9.61 -19.30 -0.98
N THR A 23 10.00 -19.95 0.11
CA THR A 23 10.02 -19.32 1.43
C THR A 23 11.39 -18.71 1.73
N VAL A 24 11.37 -17.52 2.34
CA VAL A 24 12.56 -16.78 2.74
C VAL A 24 12.47 -16.47 4.23
N ASP A 25 13.49 -16.87 4.98
CA ASP A 25 13.63 -16.53 6.40
C ASP A 25 15.11 -16.41 6.77
N ASN A 26 15.52 -15.18 7.10
CA ASN A 26 16.92 -14.84 7.41
C ASN A 26 17.34 -15.23 8.84
N ARG A 27 16.46 -15.85 9.64
CA ARG A 27 16.78 -16.35 10.98
C ARG A 27 17.53 -17.68 10.88
N THR A 28 18.49 -17.89 11.78
CA THR A 28 19.24 -19.15 11.84
C THR A 28 18.32 -20.32 12.19
N GLY A 29 18.33 -21.36 11.35
CA GLY A 29 17.55 -22.59 11.61
C GLY A 29 16.06 -22.52 11.24
N SER A 30 15.64 -21.54 10.44
CA SER A 30 14.25 -21.30 10.06
C SER A 30 13.57 -22.42 9.25
N GLY A 31 14.33 -23.26 8.55
CA GLY A 31 13.80 -24.30 7.66
C GLY A 31 13.19 -23.79 6.35
N ALA A 32 13.30 -22.48 6.07
CA ALA A 32 12.87 -21.89 4.81
C ALA A 32 13.74 -22.36 3.63
N ASN A 33 13.23 -22.25 2.40
CA ASN A 33 13.97 -22.60 1.18
C ASN A 33 15.24 -21.75 1.02
N TYR A 34 15.17 -20.49 1.43
CA TYR A 34 16.25 -19.51 1.32
C TYR A 34 16.38 -18.65 2.56
N THR A 35 17.59 -18.11 2.78
CA THR A 35 17.87 -17.17 3.87
C THR A 35 17.92 -15.72 3.41
N THR A 36 17.88 -15.47 2.10
CA THR A 36 17.90 -14.11 1.52
C THR A 36 16.90 -14.01 0.37
N ILE A 37 16.29 -12.83 0.21
CA ILE A 37 15.38 -12.55 -0.91
C ILE A 37 16.11 -12.74 -2.24
N PHE A 38 17.37 -12.27 -2.34
CA PHE A 38 18.19 -12.41 -3.55
C PHE A 38 18.36 -13.86 -4.01
N SER A 39 18.63 -14.79 -3.09
CA SER A 39 18.79 -16.20 -3.46
C SER A 39 17.49 -16.84 -3.94
N ALA A 40 16.34 -16.48 -3.35
CA ALA A 40 15.03 -16.90 -3.83
C ALA A 40 14.73 -16.32 -5.23
N MET A 41 14.98 -15.03 -5.45
CA MET A 41 14.78 -14.37 -6.75
C MET A 41 15.62 -14.99 -7.88
N ASN A 42 16.84 -15.43 -7.58
CA ASN A 42 17.69 -16.10 -8.57
C ASN A 42 17.13 -17.45 -9.00
N ALA A 43 16.56 -18.20 -8.06
CA ALA A 43 15.94 -19.50 -8.34
C ALA A 43 14.55 -19.39 -8.97
N ALA A 44 13.83 -18.31 -8.66
CA ALA A 44 12.50 -18.05 -9.18
C ALA A 44 12.49 -17.72 -10.68
N THR A 45 11.36 -18.02 -11.31
CA THR A 45 11.00 -17.68 -12.69
C THR A 45 9.80 -16.74 -12.68
N ASP A 46 9.50 -16.12 -13.83
CA ASP A 46 8.38 -15.18 -13.93
C ASP A 46 7.06 -15.85 -13.52
N GLY A 47 6.30 -15.17 -12.66
CA GLY A 47 5.05 -15.64 -12.07
C GLY A 47 5.20 -16.32 -10.71
N ASP A 48 6.42 -16.64 -10.26
CA ASP A 48 6.62 -17.31 -8.98
C ASP A 48 6.36 -16.39 -7.77
N THR A 49 6.05 -17.01 -6.64
CA THR A 49 5.77 -16.34 -5.36
C THR A 49 6.92 -16.52 -4.37
N ILE A 50 7.36 -15.43 -3.78
CA ILE A 50 8.32 -15.37 -2.68
C ILE A 50 7.58 -15.01 -1.39
N TYR A 51 7.47 -15.99 -0.49
CA TYR A 51 6.90 -15.80 0.84
C TYR A 51 8.00 -15.43 1.83
N ILE A 52 7.87 -14.27 2.47
CA ILE A 52 8.89 -13.71 3.36
C ILE A 52 8.39 -13.82 4.79
N HIS A 53 9.11 -14.57 5.61
CA HIS A 53 8.76 -14.77 7.02
C HIS A 53 9.06 -13.53 7.87
N PRO A 54 8.30 -13.33 8.96
CA PRO A 54 8.58 -12.27 9.93
C PRO A 54 9.96 -12.44 10.56
N SER A 55 10.69 -11.34 10.69
CA SER A 55 12.01 -11.34 11.31
C SER A 55 12.34 -9.97 11.91
N SER A 56 13.08 -9.97 13.02
CA SER A 56 13.70 -8.75 13.56
C SER A 56 14.93 -8.31 12.75
N ILE A 57 15.42 -9.17 11.85
CA ILE A 57 16.54 -8.88 10.95
C ILE A 57 15.96 -8.36 9.65
N ASP A 58 16.42 -7.18 9.23
CA ASP A 58 16.04 -6.56 7.96
C ASP A 58 16.51 -7.39 6.75
N TYR A 59 15.67 -7.51 5.72
CA TYR A 59 16.00 -8.24 4.49
C TYR A 59 16.80 -7.41 3.47
N GLY A 60 17.10 -6.16 3.79
CA GLY A 60 17.93 -5.27 3.00
C GLY A 60 17.20 -4.65 1.81
N ASN A 61 17.99 -4.27 0.81
CA ASN A 61 17.51 -3.77 -0.47
C ASN A 61 17.65 -4.86 -1.54
N PHE A 62 16.85 -4.79 -2.58
CA PHE A 62 17.06 -5.62 -3.77
C PHE A 62 16.60 -4.95 -5.06
N SER A 63 17.16 -5.43 -6.16
CA SER A 63 16.81 -5.03 -7.52
C SER A 63 16.00 -6.13 -8.18
N LEU A 64 14.83 -5.80 -8.71
CA LEU A 64 13.91 -6.74 -9.35
C LEU A 64 13.88 -6.53 -10.86
N SER A 65 14.19 -7.58 -11.60
CA SER A 65 14.15 -7.63 -13.07
C SER A 65 13.38 -8.85 -13.59
N LYS A 66 12.45 -9.38 -12.77
CA LYS A 66 11.56 -10.51 -13.06
C LYS A 66 10.16 -10.18 -12.59
N SER A 67 9.16 -10.81 -13.17
CA SER A 67 7.77 -10.69 -12.73
C SER A 67 7.53 -11.61 -11.54
N LEU A 68 7.50 -11.09 -10.31
CA LEU A 68 7.41 -11.91 -9.10
C LEU A 68 6.38 -11.38 -8.10
N VAL A 69 5.80 -12.28 -7.31
CA VAL A 69 4.86 -11.95 -6.23
C VAL A 69 5.58 -12.07 -4.89
N PHE A 70 5.65 -10.98 -4.12
CA PHE A 70 6.23 -10.96 -2.78
C PHE A 70 5.12 -10.84 -1.75
N ILE A 71 5.05 -11.81 -0.84
CA ILE A 71 4.02 -11.84 0.22
C ILE A 71 4.71 -11.91 1.58
N GLY A 72 4.43 -10.91 2.42
CA GLY A 72 4.79 -10.90 3.83
C GLY A 72 3.63 -11.32 4.74
N PRO A 73 3.87 -11.37 6.06
CA PRO A 73 2.88 -11.80 7.04
C PRO A 73 1.81 -10.74 7.36
N GLY A 74 1.91 -9.53 6.80
CA GLY A 74 1.26 -8.31 7.27
C GLY A 74 2.26 -7.40 8.00
N HIS A 75 1.84 -6.17 8.26
CA HIS A 75 2.68 -5.15 8.91
C HIS A 75 2.42 -4.97 10.41
N HIS A 76 1.38 -5.61 10.95
CA HIS A 76 1.19 -5.74 12.39
C HIS A 76 0.51 -7.06 12.77
N PRO A 77 1.13 -8.23 12.47
CA PRO A 77 0.46 -9.51 12.69
C PRO A 77 0.38 -9.84 14.19
N GLU A 78 -0.82 -10.12 14.70
CA GLU A 78 -1.07 -10.41 16.12
C GLU A 78 -0.22 -11.59 16.64
N TYR A 79 -0.18 -12.69 15.88
CA TYR A 79 0.50 -13.94 16.26
C TYR A 79 2.03 -13.91 16.13
N THR A 80 2.59 -12.80 15.65
CA THR A 80 4.04 -12.58 15.62
C THR A 80 4.45 -11.47 16.60
N GLY A 81 3.50 -10.99 17.45
CA GLY A 81 3.72 -9.84 18.32
C GLY A 81 3.95 -8.54 17.53
N GLY A 82 3.31 -8.40 16.37
CA GLY A 82 3.50 -7.26 15.47
C GLY A 82 4.76 -7.34 14.60
N MET A 83 5.54 -8.42 14.68
CA MET A 83 6.73 -8.59 13.85
C MET A 83 6.36 -8.85 12.38
N GLY A 84 6.75 -7.94 11.50
CA GLY A 84 6.59 -8.07 10.04
C GLY A 84 7.86 -8.51 9.32
N ALA A 85 7.84 -8.43 7.99
CA ALA A 85 9.00 -8.63 7.13
C ALA A 85 9.45 -7.27 6.58
N THR A 86 10.59 -6.78 7.08
CA THR A 86 11.12 -5.45 6.73
C THR A 86 12.05 -5.51 5.53
N ILE A 87 11.74 -4.70 4.51
CA ILE A 87 12.54 -4.45 3.32
C ILE A 87 12.85 -2.96 3.29
N GLN A 88 14.10 -2.61 2.95
CA GLN A 88 14.49 -1.21 2.83
C GLN A 88 13.96 -0.65 1.50
N THR A 89 14.64 -0.96 0.40
CA THR A 89 14.29 -0.44 -0.93
C THR A 89 14.10 -1.58 -1.91
N VAL A 90 13.01 -1.51 -2.67
CA VAL A 90 12.82 -2.30 -3.89
C VAL A 90 13.10 -1.40 -5.08
N SER A 91 14.10 -1.75 -5.89
CA SER A 91 14.42 -1.06 -7.14
C SER A 91 13.93 -1.89 -8.32
N LEU A 92 12.95 -1.39 -9.05
CA LEU A 92 12.33 -2.04 -10.21
C LEU A 92 13.13 -1.70 -11.47
N TYR A 93 13.51 -2.74 -12.20
CA TYR A 93 14.21 -2.68 -13.49
C TYR A 93 13.33 -3.28 -14.59
N ASP A 94 13.78 -3.19 -15.83
CA ASP A 94 13.16 -3.88 -16.96
C ASP A 94 12.95 -5.37 -16.62
N GLY A 95 11.77 -5.89 -16.97
CA GLY A 95 11.32 -7.24 -16.62
C GLY A 95 10.54 -7.34 -15.30
N SER A 96 10.52 -6.29 -14.46
CA SER A 96 9.76 -6.29 -13.20
C SER A 96 8.24 -6.15 -13.34
N SER A 97 7.74 -5.95 -14.57
CA SER A 97 6.30 -5.72 -14.80
C SER A 97 5.45 -6.87 -14.25
N TYR A 98 4.22 -6.58 -13.84
CA TYR A 98 3.29 -7.53 -13.21
C TYR A 98 3.70 -8.05 -11.82
N SER A 99 4.75 -7.48 -11.22
CA SER A 99 5.14 -7.84 -9.86
C SER A 99 4.18 -7.29 -8.81
N LYS A 100 4.12 -7.99 -7.67
CA LYS A 100 3.24 -7.64 -6.55
C LYS A 100 4.02 -7.59 -5.25
N PHE A 101 3.69 -6.63 -4.39
CA PHE A 101 4.27 -6.46 -3.06
C PHE A 101 3.14 -6.38 -2.05
N ILE A 102 2.98 -7.41 -1.22
CA ILE A 102 1.79 -7.61 -0.41
C ILE A 102 2.13 -7.89 1.06
N GLY A 103 1.57 -7.14 2.00
CA GLY A 103 1.68 -7.47 3.43
C GLY A 103 3.09 -7.31 4.02
N LEU A 104 3.86 -6.35 3.53
CA LEU A 104 5.26 -6.12 3.91
C LEU A 104 5.43 -4.80 4.67
N ILE A 105 6.56 -4.65 5.35
CA ILE A 105 7.05 -3.37 5.86
C ILE A 105 8.15 -2.91 4.91
N ILE A 106 7.93 -1.82 4.17
CA ILE A 106 8.84 -1.38 3.10
C ILE A 106 9.19 0.10 3.30
N LYS A 107 10.41 0.56 3.00
CA LYS A 107 10.67 2.01 2.98
C LYS A 107 10.32 2.66 1.65
N GLU A 108 10.78 2.07 0.55
CA GLU A 108 10.59 2.64 -0.78
C GLU A 108 10.43 1.54 -1.85
N ILE A 109 9.47 1.70 -2.74
CA ILE A 109 9.41 1.00 -4.03
C ILE A 109 9.59 2.04 -5.13
N LYS A 110 10.63 1.90 -5.95
CA LYS A 110 10.91 2.83 -7.04
C LYS A 110 11.21 2.10 -8.33
N CYS A 111 10.76 2.66 -9.45
CA CYS A 111 11.35 2.34 -10.73
C CYS A 111 12.68 3.08 -10.88
N SER A 112 13.73 2.33 -11.24
CA SER A 112 15.05 2.89 -11.43
C SER A 112 15.09 3.80 -12.67
N VAL A 113 16.06 4.71 -12.71
CA VAL A 113 16.24 5.64 -13.82
C VAL A 113 16.54 4.87 -15.11
N TRP A 114 15.95 5.29 -16.23
CA TRP A 114 16.04 4.64 -17.54
C TRP A 114 15.51 3.20 -17.57
N GLN A 115 14.50 2.90 -16.73
CA GLN A 115 13.87 1.58 -16.65
C GLN A 115 12.36 1.68 -16.82
N THR A 116 11.74 0.55 -17.13
CA THR A 116 10.29 0.44 -17.33
C THR A 116 9.70 -0.66 -16.44
N SER A 117 8.58 -0.34 -15.81
CA SER A 117 7.86 -1.26 -14.93
C SER A 117 6.36 -1.01 -14.96
N HIS A 118 5.60 -1.90 -15.58
CA HIS A 118 4.15 -1.77 -15.73
C HIS A 118 3.38 -2.73 -14.83
N ASN A 119 2.12 -2.42 -14.56
CA ASN A 119 1.18 -3.34 -13.90
C ASN A 119 1.66 -3.79 -12.51
N ILE A 120 2.24 -2.87 -11.73
CA ILE A 120 2.72 -3.17 -10.38
C ILE A 120 1.57 -3.06 -9.39
N GLU A 121 1.47 -4.05 -8.50
CA GLU A 121 0.55 -4.01 -7.37
C GLU A 121 1.31 -3.82 -6.05
N ILE A 122 0.94 -2.80 -5.30
CA ILE A 122 1.45 -2.51 -3.96
C ILE A 122 0.24 -2.55 -3.02
N SER A 123 0.08 -3.63 -2.26
CA SER A 123 -1.11 -3.82 -1.43
C SER A 123 -0.86 -4.21 0.02
N ASN A 124 -1.64 -3.65 0.95
CA ASN A 124 -1.61 -4.00 2.37
C ASN A 124 -0.22 -3.87 3.02
N ASN A 125 0.61 -2.94 2.57
CA ASN A 125 1.95 -2.71 3.13
C ASN A 125 1.95 -1.53 4.10
N PHE A 126 2.93 -1.52 4.99
CA PHE A 126 3.27 -0.36 5.79
C PHE A 126 4.56 0.27 5.30
N PHE A 127 4.50 1.58 5.03
CA PHE A 127 5.64 2.38 4.65
C PHE A 127 5.99 3.40 5.72
N ASN A 128 7.30 3.51 5.99
CA ASN A 128 7.85 4.48 6.93
C ASN A 128 9.06 5.17 6.32
N SER A 129 8.81 6.19 5.49
CA SER A 129 9.81 6.88 4.67
C SER A 129 9.30 8.24 4.20
N HIS A 130 10.17 9.13 3.72
CA HIS A 130 9.77 10.39 3.09
C HIS A 130 9.23 10.21 1.67
N ARG A 131 9.87 9.32 0.89
CA ARG A 131 9.39 8.88 -0.42
C ARG A 131 9.11 7.40 -0.34
N VAL A 132 7.88 7.03 -0.70
CA VAL A 132 7.33 5.69 -0.51
C VAL A 132 7.19 4.98 -1.84
N VAL A 133 6.59 5.65 -2.83
CA VAL A 133 6.47 5.13 -4.20
C VAL A 133 7.05 6.14 -5.18
N LYS A 134 7.87 5.66 -6.13
CA LYS A 134 8.38 6.48 -7.23
C LYS A 134 8.25 5.79 -8.59
N GLY A 135 7.66 6.49 -9.55
CA GLY A 135 7.56 6.06 -10.96
C GLY A 135 8.89 6.11 -11.71
N ALA A 136 8.86 5.72 -12.98
CA ALA A 136 10.03 5.69 -13.85
C ALA A 136 10.46 7.12 -14.23
N TYR A 137 11.78 7.34 -14.28
CA TYR A 137 12.38 8.61 -14.73
C TYR A 137 13.34 8.36 -15.91
N GLY A 138 13.30 9.23 -16.90
CA GLY A 138 14.23 9.25 -18.04
C GLY A 138 13.54 9.01 -19.39
N ASP A 139 14.29 9.24 -20.46
CA ASP A 139 13.80 9.07 -21.84
C ASP A 139 13.26 7.65 -22.06
N ASP A 140 12.10 7.54 -22.71
CA ASP A 140 11.38 6.30 -23.01
C ASP A 140 11.08 5.38 -21.80
N SER A 141 11.24 5.89 -20.57
CA SER A 141 11.00 5.15 -19.33
C SER A 141 9.55 5.28 -18.89
N ARG A 142 8.92 4.17 -18.49
CA ARG A 142 7.48 4.20 -18.15
C ARG A 142 7.13 3.33 -16.95
N SER A 143 6.29 3.88 -16.09
CA SER A 143 5.56 3.18 -15.04
C SER A 143 4.07 3.38 -15.26
N ASN A 144 3.42 2.43 -15.92
CA ASN A 144 1.98 2.51 -16.22
C ASN A 144 1.20 1.45 -15.47
N ASN A 145 -0.06 1.77 -15.17
CA ASN A 145 -1.03 0.83 -14.60
C ASN A 145 -0.61 0.33 -13.19
N TRP A 146 -0.11 1.22 -12.33
CA TRP A 146 0.21 0.85 -10.96
C TRP A 146 -1.04 0.91 -10.09
N LEU A 147 -1.27 -0.14 -9.30
CA LEU A 147 -2.32 -0.20 -8.29
C LEU A 147 -1.69 -0.12 -6.90
N ILE A 148 -2.04 0.92 -6.17
CA ILE A 148 -1.56 1.20 -4.82
C ILE A 148 -2.78 1.18 -3.91
N GLN A 149 -2.96 0.11 -3.12
CA GLN A 149 -4.18 -0.05 -2.33
C GLN A 149 -4.01 -0.66 -0.94
N GLY A 150 -4.84 -0.24 0.02
CA GLY A 150 -4.84 -0.83 1.36
C GLY A 150 -3.55 -0.58 2.16
N ASN A 151 -2.69 0.34 1.71
CA ASN A 151 -1.42 0.60 2.37
C ASN A 151 -1.58 1.67 3.44
N VAL A 152 -0.64 1.65 4.39
CA VAL A 152 -0.42 2.73 5.33
C VAL A 152 0.93 3.37 4.99
N MET A 153 0.94 4.66 4.68
CA MET A 153 2.14 5.39 4.30
C MET A 153 2.38 6.52 5.29
N ALA A 154 3.35 6.33 6.17
CA ALA A 154 3.69 7.30 7.20
C ALA A 154 5.06 7.93 6.91
N GLU A 155 5.10 9.26 6.87
CA GLU A 155 6.34 10.00 6.82
C GLU A 155 7.20 9.76 8.09
N ILE A 156 8.51 9.61 7.92
CA ILE A 156 9.48 9.65 9.04
C ILE A 156 9.87 11.09 9.40
N THR A 157 10.55 11.27 10.54
CA THR A 157 11.10 12.57 10.94
C THR A 157 12.45 12.83 10.23
N GLY A 158 12.68 14.06 9.77
CA GLY A 158 14.05 14.54 9.42
C GLY A 158 14.42 14.63 7.93
N GLY A 159 13.46 14.77 7.02
CA GLY A 159 13.69 14.91 5.57
C GLY A 159 12.76 15.95 4.96
N ASN A 160 13.18 16.52 3.85
CA ASN A 160 12.58 17.72 3.25
C ASN A 160 12.54 17.58 1.72
N GLY A 161 11.47 18.08 1.10
CA GLY A 161 11.36 18.25 -0.36
C GLY A 161 11.07 16.99 -1.17
N PHE A 162 10.65 15.90 -0.52
CA PHE A 162 10.16 14.69 -1.20
C PHE A 162 8.63 14.74 -1.36
N ALA A 163 8.09 13.88 -2.23
CA ALA A 163 6.70 13.50 -2.19
C ALA A 163 6.58 12.04 -1.73
N ILE A 164 5.56 11.72 -0.93
CA ILE A 164 5.29 10.33 -0.50
C ILE A 164 5.03 9.46 -1.73
N ILE A 165 4.18 9.92 -2.64
CA ILE A 165 3.91 9.30 -3.94
C ILE A 165 4.40 10.24 -5.04
N ASP A 166 5.45 9.82 -5.71
CA ASP A 166 6.08 10.54 -6.80
C ASP A 166 5.78 9.79 -8.10
N ILE A 167 4.84 10.29 -8.91
CA ILE A 167 4.49 9.62 -10.17
C ILE A 167 5.64 9.77 -11.18
N GLU A 168 6.45 10.82 -11.05
CA GLU A 168 7.56 11.17 -11.92
C GLU A 168 7.17 11.19 -13.42
N THR A 169 6.43 12.19 -13.89
CA THR A 169 6.00 12.26 -15.30
C THR A 169 7.07 12.75 -16.28
N GLY A 170 8.30 13.01 -15.82
CA GLY A 170 9.41 13.53 -16.63
C GLY A 170 9.16 14.93 -17.21
N ASP A 171 10.15 15.48 -17.90
CA ASP A 171 10.14 16.81 -18.54
C ASP A 171 9.20 16.87 -19.78
N GLY A 172 7.89 16.59 -19.61
CA GLY A 172 6.86 17.12 -20.50
C GLY A 172 5.79 16.18 -21.05
N ASP A 173 5.88 14.85 -20.88
CA ASP A 173 5.04 13.94 -21.68
C ASP A 173 4.03 13.08 -20.91
N GLY A 174 3.89 13.22 -19.58
CA GLY A 174 2.86 12.45 -18.85
C GLY A 174 3.03 10.94 -19.05
N LEU A 175 4.28 10.47 -19.19
CA LEU A 175 4.59 9.12 -19.67
C LEU A 175 4.11 8.03 -18.71
N ASN A 176 4.18 8.32 -17.40
CA ASN A 176 3.66 7.49 -16.33
C ASN A 176 2.18 7.77 -16.15
N SER A 177 1.34 6.76 -16.39
CA SER A 177 -0.10 6.94 -16.55
C SER A 177 -0.91 5.77 -15.97
N ASN A 178 -2.20 6.02 -15.75
CA ASN A 178 -3.19 5.06 -15.27
C ASN A 178 -2.87 4.47 -13.89
N TRP A 179 -2.39 5.30 -12.95
CA TRP A 179 -2.23 4.85 -11.58
C TRP A 179 -3.55 4.96 -10.83
N ILE A 180 -3.84 3.95 -10.02
CA ILE A 180 -4.98 3.95 -9.11
C ILE A 180 -4.43 3.88 -7.70
N ILE A 181 -4.68 4.94 -6.93
CA ILE A 181 -4.28 5.06 -5.53
C ILE A 181 -5.56 5.05 -4.70
N ARG A 182 -5.86 3.92 -4.04
CA ARG A 182 -7.13 3.76 -3.34
C ARG A 182 -7.08 3.07 -2.01
N ASN A 183 -8.00 3.40 -1.10
CA ASN A 183 -8.09 2.73 0.20
C ASN A 183 -6.77 2.76 0.99
N ASN A 184 -5.97 3.82 0.84
CA ASN A 184 -4.73 3.99 1.59
C ASN A 184 -4.91 5.02 2.70
N PHE A 185 -4.23 4.80 3.82
CA PHE A 185 -4.01 5.83 4.83
C PHE A 185 -2.64 6.47 4.57
N ILE A 186 -2.61 7.76 4.24
CA ILE A 186 -1.39 8.47 3.88
C ILE A 186 -1.21 9.65 4.82
N GLN A 187 -0.06 9.72 5.48
CA GLN A 187 0.20 10.72 6.51
C GLN A 187 1.54 11.42 6.33
N THR A 188 1.51 12.75 6.40
CA THR A 188 2.68 13.56 6.75
C THR A 188 2.76 13.70 8.27
N LYS A 189 3.91 13.41 8.86
CA LYS A 189 4.03 13.22 10.32
C LYS A 189 4.74 14.39 10.99
N ASN A 190 5.80 14.90 10.38
CA ASN A 190 6.65 15.88 11.03
C ASN A 190 6.15 17.30 10.75
N VAL A 191 5.72 18.01 11.79
CA VAL A 191 5.13 19.35 11.69
C VAL A 191 6.04 20.41 11.04
N GLN A 192 7.36 20.19 11.02
CA GLN A 192 8.35 21.10 10.42
C GLN A 192 8.88 20.61 9.06
N SER A 193 8.44 19.43 8.59
CA SER A 193 8.88 18.88 7.32
C SER A 193 8.27 19.60 6.13
N THR A 194 8.98 19.56 5.01
CA THR A 194 8.47 20.04 3.71
C THR A 194 8.08 18.90 2.76
N THR A 195 7.92 17.66 3.23
CA THR A 195 7.46 16.53 2.40
C THR A 195 6.01 16.73 1.95
N GLN A 196 5.75 16.69 0.65
CA GLN A 196 4.40 16.71 0.09
C GLN A 196 3.81 15.29 -0.01
N VAL A 197 2.52 15.19 -0.32
CA VAL A 197 1.87 13.89 -0.53
C VAL A 197 2.12 13.40 -1.96
N PHE A 198 1.88 14.26 -2.94
CA PHE A 198 1.95 13.92 -4.36
C PHE A 198 2.91 14.81 -5.15
N SER A 199 3.56 14.25 -6.16
CA SER A 199 4.29 14.98 -7.21
C SER A 199 3.91 14.43 -8.58
N ASP A 200 3.94 15.31 -9.59
CA ASP A 200 3.89 14.94 -11.01
C ASP A 200 2.62 14.19 -11.43
N LEU A 201 1.47 14.63 -10.91
CA LEU A 201 0.16 14.04 -11.26
C LEU A 201 -0.34 14.51 -12.63
N ASN A 202 -1.03 13.61 -13.34
CA ASN A 202 -1.71 13.93 -14.60
C ASN A 202 -3.16 13.41 -14.60
N SER A 203 -3.90 13.72 -15.66
CA SER A 203 -5.34 13.42 -15.77
C SER A 203 -5.71 11.93 -15.83
N THR A 204 -4.73 11.03 -15.97
CA THR A 204 -4.98 9.58 -15.97
C THR A 204 -4.92 8.97 -14.57
N ILE A 205 -4.52 9.75 -13.57
CA ILE A 205 -4.36 9.28 -12.18
C ILE A 205 -5.69 9.36 -11.45
N ILE A 206 -6.08 8.25 -10.82
CA ILE A 206 -7.27 8.17 -9.98
C ILE A 206 -6.82 8.01 -8.53
N VAL A 207 -7.35 8.87 -7.66
CA VAL A 207 -7.10 8.86 -6.22
C VAL A 207 -8.44 8.78 -5.51
N GLU A 208 -8.79 7.60 -5.00
CA GLU A 208 -10.13 7.38 -4.45
C GLU A 208 -10.17 6.66 -3.10
N ASN A 209 -11.14 7.00 -2.25
CA ASN A 209 -11.34 6.28 -0.98
C ASN A 209 -10.09 6.26 -0.08
N ASN A 210 -9.28 7.31 -0.06
CA ASN A 210 -8.11 7.42 0.83
C ASN A 210 -8.39 8.33 2.03
N ILE A 211 -7.59 8.19 3.08
CA ILE A 211 -7.47 9.18 4.15
C ILE A 211 -6.10 9.85 4.04
N PHE A 212 -6.08 11.17 3.90
CA PHE A 212 -4.88 11.99 3.91
C PHE A 212 -4.79 12.76 5.23
N LEU A 213 -3.95 12.30 6.15
CA LEU A 213 -3.67 13.00 7.40
C LEU A 213 -2.44 13.90 7.23
N HIS A 214 -2.69 15.20 7.06
CA HIS A 214 -1.65 16.17 6.76
C HIS A 214 -1.29 17.01 8.00
N ARG A 215 -0.07 16.81 8.52
CA ARG A 215 0.39 17.45 9.76
C ARG A 215 1.55 18.40 9.57
N ASN A 216 2.13 18.50 8.39
CA ASN A 216 3.27 19.39 8.14
C ASN A 216 2.84 20.72 7.53
N THR A 217 3.80 21.60 7.22
CA THR A 217 3.55 22.92 6.63
C THR A 217 3.59 22.93 5.11
N ALA A 218 3.95 21.81 4.48
CA ALA A 218 4.03 21.68 3.04
C ALA A 218 2.64 21.69 2.40
N THR A 219 2.58 21.92 1.10
CA THR A 219 1.37 21.68 0.31
C THR A 219 1.12 20.17 0.16
N ILE A 220 -0.11 19.76 -0.16
CA ILE A 220 -0.39 18.35 -0.51
C ILE A 220 0.26 18.00 -1.86
N PHE A 221 0.20 18.95 -2.80
CA PHE A 221 0.69 18.82 -4.17
C PHE A 221 2.03 19.54 -4.34
N LYS A 222 3.04 18.81 -4.82
CA LYS A 222 4.37 19.31 -5.19
C LYS A 222 4.37 19.84 -6.63
N ASP A 223 5.37 19.49 -7.42
CA ASP A 223 5.65 20.03 -8.74
C ASP A 223 4.81 19.30 -9.80
N ASN A 224 4.61 19.96 -10.95
CA ASN A 224 4.01 19.39 -12.17
C ASN A 224 2.68 18.64 -12.00
N VAL A 225 1.85 19.05 -11.03
CA VAL A 225 0.48 18.58 -10.94
C VAL A 225 -0.35 19.27 -12.02
N ILE A 226 -0.76 18.50 -13.03
CA ILE A 226 -1.49 18.96 -14.22
C ILE A 226 -2.82 18.23 -14.43
N GLY A 227 -3.23 17.40 -13.46
CA GLY A 227 -4.53 16.73 -13.45
C GLY A 227 -4.64 15.66 -12.36
N GLY A 228 -5.77 14.97 -12.36
CA GLY A 228 -6.07 13.82 -11.49
C GLY A 228 -7.53 13.82 -11.06
N ASP A 229 -8.13 12.64 -10.90
CA ASP A 229 -9.49 12.46 -10.37
C ASP A 229 -9.41 12.07 -8.89
N PHE A 230 -9.74 13.01 -8.00
CA PHE A 230 -9.74 12.82 -6.56
C PHE A 230 -11.19 12.70 -6.09
N ARG A 231 -11.59 11.50 -5.67
CA ARG A 231 -12.97 11.27 -5.21
C ARG A 231 -13.12 10.40 -3.98
N ASN A 232 -14.18 10.61 -3.21
CA ASN A 232 -14.47 9.81 -2.02
C ASN A 232 -13.33 9.80 -0.99
N ASN A 233 -12.43 10.79 -0.99
CA ASN A 233 -11.32 10.86 -0.03
C ASN A 233 -11.68 11.69 1.19
N ILE A 234 -10.96 11.46 2.28
CA ILE A 234 -10.95 12.32 3.46
C ILE A 234 -9.62 13.06 3.49
N PHE A 235 -9.65 14.39 3.44
CA PHE A 235 -8.48 15.24 3.68
C PHE A 235 -8.57 15.82 5.09
N TRP A 236 -7.66 15.40 5.95
CA TRP A 236 -7.61 15.78 7.36
C TRP A 236 -6.33 16.54 7.67
N ALA A 237 -6.44 17.85 7.87
CA ALA A 237 -5.33 18.70 8.28
C ALA A 237 -5.34 18.94 9.80
N THR A 238 -4.16 18.95 10.43
CA THR A 238 -4.03 19.22 11.88
C THR A 238 -3.03 20.32 12.21
N ASN A 239 -2.40 20.94 11.22
CA ASN A 239 -1.36 21.93 11.45
C ASN A 239 -1.84 23.32 11.01
N ASN A 240 -1.93 24.25 11.95
CA ASN A 240 -2.40 25.62 11.70
C ASN A 240 -1.56 26.44 10.72
N ALA A 241 -0.34 26.00 10.41
CA ALA A 241 0.51 26.62 9.40
C ALA A 241 0.33 26.01 8.00
N PHE A 242 -0.47 24.95 7.86
CA PHE A 242 -0.89 24.44 6.56
C PHE A 242 -1.80 25.47 5.88
N VAL A 243 -1.53 25.75 4.60
CA VAL A 243 -2.25 26.80 3.87
C VAL A 243 -3.60 26.28 3.38
N ASP A 244 -3.58 25.30 2.47
CA ASP A 244 -4.79 24.72 1.89
C ASP A 244 -4.49 23.43 1.10
N ILE A 245 -5.52 22.63 0.86
CA ILE A 245 -5.49 21.46 -0.03
C ILE A 245 -5.31 21.89 -1.48
N THR A 246 -5.96 22.98 -1.90
CA THR A 246 -6.03 23.36 -3.34
C THR A 246 -4.75 23.99 -3.88
N VAL A 247 -3.74 24.24 -3.03
CA VAL A 247 -2.48 24.83 -3.48
C VAL A 247 -1.76 23.87 -4.42
N ASN A 248 -1.39 24.36 -5.61
CA ASN A 248 -0.77 23.61 -6.71
C ASN A 248 -1.63 22.48 -7.32
N ALA A 249 -2.91 22.39 -6.98
CA ALA A 249 -3.83 21.38 -7.51
C ALA A 249 -4.34 21.70 -8.93
N ASN A 250 -3.44 21.99 -9.89
CA ASN A 250 -3.87 22.44 -11.23
C ASN A 250 -4.60 21.32 -11.99
N ASN A 251 -5.80 21.64 -12.52
CA ASN A 251 -6.68 20.71 -13.24
C ASN A 251 -7.06 19.44 -12.48
N VAL A 252 -6.90 19.42 -11.15
CA VAL A 252 -7.39 18.32 -10.31
C VAL A 252 -8.90 18.44 -10.21
N VAL A 253 -9.59 17.32 -10.43
CA VAL A 253 -11.03 17.21 -10.25
C VAL A 253 -11.30 16.65 -8.86
N PHE A 254 -12.03 17.39 -8.02
CA PHE A 254 -12.47 16.90 -6.72
C PHE A 254 -13.98 16.60 -6.76
N SER A 255 -14.37 15.39 -6.36
CA SER A 255 -15.78 15.03 -6.17
C SER A 255 -16.02 14.17 -4.93
N ASN A 256 -17.10 14.43 -4.18
CA ASN A 256 -17.46 13.62 -3.01
C ASN A 256 -16.34 13.45 -1.98
N ASN A 257 -15.42 14.41 -1.88
CA ASN A 257 -14.38 14.39 -0.85
C ASN A 257 -14.90 15.09 0.41
N LEU A 258 -14.41 14.66 1.57
CA LEU A 258 -14.63 15.33 2.84
C LEU A 258 -13.34 16.03 3.25
N THR A 259 -13.42 17.32 3.58
CA THR A 259 -12.28 18.08 4.10
C THR A 259 -12.52 18.47 5.55
N TRP A 260 -11.48 18.35 6.36
CA TRP A 260 -11.52 18.74 7.76
C TRP A 260 -10.18 19.30 8.21
N HIS A 261 -10.22 20.41 8.92
CA HIS A 261 -9.06 20.95 9.63
C HIS A 261 -9.41 21.03 11.12
N THR A 262 -8.65 20.33 11.97
CA THR A 262 -8.96 20.21 13.41
C THR A 262 -9.17 21.56 14.10
N ASP A 263 -8.29 22.53 13.80
CA ASP A 263 -8.25 23.83 14.48
C ASP A 263 -8.37 25.03 13.51
N GLY A 264 -8.94 24.83 12.31
CA GLY A 264 -8.85 25.80 11.22
C GLY A 264 -9.95 25.65 10.18
N ILE A 265 -9.85 26.43 9.10
CA ILE A 265 -10.79 26.41 7.98
C ILE A 265 -9.98 26.31 6.69
N LEU A 266 -10.36 25.36 5.83
CA LEU A 266 -9.84 25.15 4.49
C LEU A 266 -10.75 25.83 3.48
N ALA A 267 -10.23 26.21 2.31
CA ALA A 267 -11.05 26.62 1.20
C ALA A 267 -11.95 25.46 0.74
N THR A 268 -13.13 25.82 0.24
CA THR A 268 -14.04 24.90 -0.44
C THR A 268 -13.33 24.26 -1.62
N LEU A 269 -13.37 22.93 -1.71
CA LEU A 269 -12.81 22.21 -2.85
C LEU A 269 -13.61 22.52 -4.13
N PRO A 270 -12.94 22.87 -5.24
CA PRO A 270 -13.62 23.05 -6.51
C PRO A 270 -14.13 21.71 -7.04
N GLY A 271 -15.33 21.67 -7.61
CA GLY A 271 -15.93 20.47 -8.18
C GLY A 271 -17.32 20.20 -7.63
N ASN A 272 -17.71 18.93 -7.54
CA ASN A 272 -19.09 18.53 -7.25
C ASN A 272 -19.20 17.74 -5.95
N ASP A 273 -20.24 18.02 -5.18
CA ASP A 273 -20.66 17.22 -4.02
C ASP A 273 -19.56 16.99 -2.95
N ASN A 274 -18.57 17.88 -2.87
CA ASN A 274 -17.60 17.87 -1.77
C ASN A 274 -18.28 18.32 -0.46
N ILE A 275 -17.84 17.72 0.64
CA ILE A 275 -18.25 18.04 2.00
C ILE A 275 -17.10 18.83 2.64
N ASP A 276 -17.20 20.16 2.57
CA ASP A 276 -16.11 21.02 3.03
C ASP A 276 -16.19 21.35 4.52
N ASN A 277 -15.05 21.33 5.19
CA ASN A 277 -14.88 21.72 6.60
C ASN A 277 -15.81 21.00 7.59
N ALA A 278 -16.01 19.69 7.42
CA ALA A 278 -16.86 18.90 8.29
C ALA A 278 -16.04 17.81 8.99
N ASP A 279 -16.25 17.63 10.29
CA ASP A 279 -15.58 16.56 11.06
C ASP A 279 -15.97 15.18 10.48
N PRO A 280 -15.00 14.30 10.14
CA PRO A 280 -15.27 12.94 9.72
C PRO A 280 -16.02 12.11 10.76
N ASP A 281 -16.00 12.50 12.04
CA ASP A 281 -16.59 11.75 13.14
C ASP A 281 -16.19 10.27 13.09
N PHE A 282 -14.88 10.03 13.18
CA PHE A 282 -14.32 8.69 13.27
C PHE A 282 -14.76 8.01 14.57
N THR A 283 -14.98 6.71 14.52
CA THR A 283 -15.46 5.91 15.67
C THR A 283 -14.54 6.02 16.89
N PHE A 284 -13.23 6.06 16.69
CA PHE A 284 -12.28 6.25 17.78
C PHE A 284 -10.89 6.74 17.33
N PHE A 285 -10.39 7.80 17.96
CA PHE A 285 -8.97 8.18 17.95
C PHE A 285 -8.63 8.99 19.23
N PRO A 286 -7.38 8.95 19.73
CA PRO A 286 -6.98 9.68 20.91
C PRO A 286 -6.91 11.19 20.64
N VAL A 287 -7.55 11.97 21.51
CA VAL A 287 -7.51 13.43 21.47
C VAL A 287 -6.07 13.91 21.62
N GLY A 288 -5.60 14.77 20.72
CA GLY A 288 -4.27 15.41 20.77
C GLY A 288 -3.12 14.58 20.19
N ASN A 289 -3.36 13.36 19.70
CA ASN A 289 -2.36 12.58 18.98
C ASN A 289 -2.93 11.98 17.68
N GLN A 290 -3.33 12.86 16.77
CA GLN A 290 -3.87 12.45 15.47
C GLN A 290 -2.71 12.02 14.58
N VAL A 291 -2.36 10.73 14.67
CA VAL A 291 -1.40 10.01 13.83
C VAL A 291 -1.94 8.60 13.59
N TRP A 292 -1.42 7.92 12.57
CA TRP A 292 -1.64 6.50 12.39
C TRP A 292 -1.22 5.75 13.65
N ASP A 293 -2.19 5.04 14.22
CA ASP A 293 -2.01 4.08 15.29
C ASP A 293 -2.90 2.86 15.02
N TYR A 294 -2.42 1.67 15.39
CA TYR A 294 -3.17 0.43 15.26
C TYR A 294 -4.33 0.33 16.26
N GLU A 295 -4.30 1.12 17.33
CA GLU A 295 -5.38 1.20 18.32
C GLU A 295 -6.54 2.12 17.87
N ASN A 296 -6.36 2.89 16.78
CA ASN A 296 -7.39 3.79 16.26
C ASN A 296 -8.44 3.05 15.43
N ASN A 297 -9.64 3.63 15.36
CA ASN A 297 -10.72 3.18 14.49
C ASN A 297 -11.21 4.32 13.59
N TYR A 298 -10.76 4.27 12.33
CA TYR A 298 -11.09 5.24 11.28
C TYR A 298 -12.40 4.94 10.54
N MET A 299 -13.24 4.01 11.02
CA MET A 299 -14.60 3.87 10.48
C MET A 299 -15.42 5.10 10.86
N LEU A 300 -16.24 5.59 9.92
CA LEU A 300 -17.15 6.70 10.18
C LEU A 300 -18.32 6.22 11.06
N THR A 301 -18.78 7.05 11.98
CA THR A 301 -20.05 6.76 12.65
C THR A 301 -21.24 7.02 11.72
N ALA A 302 -22.43 6.55 12.12
CA ALA A 302 -23.66 6.80 11.36
C ALA A 302 -24.10 8.28 11.31
N ILE A 303 -23.54 9.16 12.15
CA ILE A 303 -23.83 10.61 12.11
C ILE A 303 -22.78 11.39 11.33
N SER A 304 -21.69 10.73 10.91
CA SER A 304 -20.66 11.35 10.10
C SER A 304 -21.26 11.92 8.82
N PRO A 305 -20.88 13.14 8.41
CA PRO A 305 -21.28 13.68 7.11
C PRO A 305 -20.71 12.88 5.95
N GLY A 306 -19.61 12.13 6.16
CA GLY A 306 -19.02 11.25 5.16
C GLY A 306 -19.69 9.88 5.04
N HIS A 307 -20.65 9.56 5.92
CA HIS A 307 -21.35 8.26 5.91
C HIS A 307 -22.22 8.10 4.67
N ASN A 308 -21.99 7.04 3.88
CA ASN A 308 -22.61 6.79 2.56
C ASN A 308 -22.55 7.97 1.57
N ALA A 309 -21.58 8.87 1.73
CA ALA A 309 -21.44 10.05 0.87
C ALA A 309 -20.61 9.81 -0.40
N GLY A 310 -19.98 8.63 -0.52
CA GLY A 310 -19.19 8.26 -1.68
C GLY A 310 -20.03 8.06 -2.94
N THR A 311 -19.42 8.30 -4.10
CA THR A 311 -20.02 8.06 -5.43
C THR A 311 -20.42 6.60 -5.67
N ASP A 312 -19.89 5.67 -4.87
CA ASP A 312 -20.18 4.24 -4.89
C ASP A 312 -21.28 3.83 -3.89
N GLY A 313 -21.91 4.79 -3.19
CA GLY A 313 -22.92 4.54 -2.17
C GLY A 313 -22.36 4.02 -0.85
N THR A 314 -21.04 4.06 -0.66
CA THR A 314 -20.36 3.69 0.59
C THR A 314 -19.79 4.93 1.29
N ASP A 315 -19.18 4.72 2.47
CA ASP A 315 -18.46 5.77 3.19
C ASP A 315 -17.28 6.31 2.38
N VAL A 316 -17.00 7.61 2.52
CA VAL A 316 -15.72 8.18 2.04
C VAL A 316 -14.56 7.69 2.91
N GLY A 317 -13.34 7.65 2.35
CA GLY A 317 -12.14 7.19 3.05
C GLY A 317 -11.86 5.68 2.91
N ILE A 318 -10.95 5.16 3.74
CA ILE A 318 -10.27 3.87 3.51
C ILE A 318 -11.17 2.63 3.52
N TYR A 319 -12.35 2.70 4.12
CA TYR A 319 -13.32 1.61 4.19
C TYR A 319 -14.37 1.64 3.06
N GLY A 320 -14.32 2.65 2.18
CA GLY A 320 -15.22 2.76 1.04
C GLY A 320 -14.91 1.78 -0.09
N SER A 321 -15.76 1.78 -1.13
CA SER A 321 -15.69 0.92 -2.31
C SER A 321 -15.80 -0.59 -2.04
N GLY A 322 -16.28 -0.96 -0.85
CA GLY A 322 -16.35 -2.37 -0.42
C GLY A 322 -14.99 -3.05 -0.24
N PHE A 323 -13.89 -2.28 -0.18
CA PHE A 323 -12.56 -2.82 0.06
C PHE A 323 -12.41 -3.25 1.53
N PRO A 324 -12.02 -4.51 1.81
CA PRO A 324 -11.87 -4.99 3.18
C PRO A 324 -10.53 -4.54 3.76
N PHE A 325 -10.39 -3.24 4.03
CA PHE A 325 -9.20 -2.68 4.67
C PHE A 325 -8.95 -3.36 6.02
N ARG A 326 -7.71 -3.75 6.28
CA ARG A 326 -7.29 -4.39 7.53
C ARG A 326 -6.18 -3.60 8.17
N MET A 327 -6.37 -3.22 9.43
CA MET A 327 -5.41 -2.46 10.21
C MET A 327 -4.05 -3.15 10.28
N GLU A 328 -3.99 -4.48 10.27
CA GLU A 328 -2.76 -5.27 10.39
C GLU A 328 -2.03 -5.49 9.06
N GLY A 329 -2.65 -5.09 7.93
CA GLY A 329 -2.10 -5.29 6.59
C GLY A 329 -2.05 -6.74 6.13
N TYR A 330 -2.92 -7.60 6.68
CA TYR A 330 -2.96 -8.99 6.24
C TYR A 330 -3.26 -9.07 4.74
N PRO A 331 -2.47 -9.83 3.96
CA PRO A 331 -2.78 -10.11 2.58
C PRO A 331 -4.21 -10.65 2.43
N GLN A 332 -4.93 -10.15 1.42
CA GLN A 332 -6.23 -10.72 1.05
C GLN A 332 -6.01 -12.15 0.53
N ASP A 333 -6.91 -13.06 0.90
CA ASP A 333 -6.90 -14.45 0.44
C ASP A 333 -5.66 -15.30 0.78
N PHE A 334 -4.89 -14.91 1.80
CA PHE A 334 -3.76 -15.69 2.31
C PHE A 334 -4.13 -16.54 3.54
N PRO A 335 -3.64 -17.80 3.63
CA PRO A 335 -3.88 -18.63 4.79
C PRO A 335 -3.06 -18.11 5.97
N ARG A 336 -3.75 -17.77 7.06
CA ARG A 336 -3.11 -17.30 8.29
C ARG A 336 -3.71 -17.97 9.51
N LEU A 337 -2.91 -18.05 10.56
CA LEU A 337 -3.38 -18.42 11.88
C LEU A 337 -4.38 -17.36 12.38
N GLN A 338 -5.51 -17.82 12.91
CA GLN A 338 -6.57 -17.01 13.53
C GLN A 338 -6.79 -17.33 15.01
N SER A 339 -6.28 -18.48 15.48
CA SER A 339 -6.16 -18.78 16.90
C SER A 339 -5.20 -19.96 17.08
N PHE A 340 -4.49 -19.97 18.21
CA PHE A 340 -3.66 -21.07 18.66
C PHE A 340 -3.74 -21.18 20.16
N ASP A 341 -4.41 -22.21 20.64
CA ASP A 341 -4.70 -22.41 22.05
C ASP A 341 -4.22 -23.79 22.49
N ILE A 342 -3.38 -23.82 23.53
CA ILE A 342 -3.00 -25.06 24.21
C ILE A 342 -3.97 -25.23 25.38
N SER A 343 -4.91 -26.17 25.26
CA SER A 343 -5.97 -26.36 26.27
C SER A 343 -5.45 -26.99 27.56
N ASN A 344 -4.35 -27.74 27.50
CA ASN A 344 -3.71 -28.38 28.65
C ASN A 344 -2.20 -28.09 28.71
N THR A 345 -1.84 -26.94 29.28
CA THR A 345 -0.44 -26.48 29.40
C THR A 345 0.42 -27.32 30.36
N VAL A 346 -0.18 -28.24 31.12
CA VAL A 346 0.52 -29.16 32.04
C VAL A 346 0.01 -30.58 31.81
N VAL A 347 0.91 -31.49 31.44
CA VAL A 347 0.62 -32.91 31.23
C VAL A 347 1.67 -33.80 31.92
N PRO A 348 1.31 -34.99 32.42
CA PRO A 348 2.27 -35.94 32.99
C PRO A 348 3.23 -36.47 31.90
N PRO A 349 4.38 -37.08 32.28
CA PRO A 349 5.26 -37.73 31.32
C PRO A 349 4.51 -38.76 30.46
N GLY A 350 4.60 -38.62 29.14
CA GLY A 350 3.85 -39.42 28.17
C GLY A 350 2.40 -38.99 27.92
N GLY A 351 1.94 -37.91 28.56
CA GLY A 351 0.62 -37.31 28.33
C GLY A 351 0.52 -36.58 26.98
N MET A 352 -0.70 -36.48 26.46
CA MET A 352 -0.98 -35.76 25.20
C MET A 352 -1.21 -34.28 25.46
N ILE A 353 -0.55 -33.42 24.70
CA ILE A 353 -0.86 -31.98 24.62
C ILE A 353 -1.95 -31.81 23.56
N GLU A 354 -3.02 -31.12 23.92
CA GLU A 354 -4.13 -30.76 23.05
C GLU A 354 -3.95 -29.32 22.58
N ILE A 355 -3.97 -29.17 21.25
CA ILE A 355 -3.75 -27.91 20.55
C ILE A 355 -4.99 -27.64 19.71
N ASN A 356 -5.63 -26.50 19.93
CA ASN A 356 -6.73 -26.00 19.13
C ASN A 356 -6.19 -24.92 18.20
N LEU A 357 -6.36 -25.11 16.89
CA LEU A 357 -5.87 -24.20 15.86
C LEU A 357 -7.00 -23.79 14.93
N LYS A 358 -7.15 -22.49 14.70
CA LYS A 358 -8.01 -21.95 13.65
C LYS A 358 -7.14 -21.21 12.64
N ALA A 359 -7.41 -21.40 11.36
CA ALA A 359 -6.73 -20.69 10.30
C ALA A 359 -7.70 -20.32 9.17
N THR A 360 -7.37 -19.27 8.41
CA THR A 360 -8.06 -18.99 7.15
C THR A 360 -7.54 -19.92 6.06
N LYS A 361 -8.42 -20.35 5.18
CA LYS A 361 -8.04 -20.97 3.91
C LYS A 361 -7.55 -19.88 2.96
N ALA A 362 -6.61 -20.21 2.08
CA ALA A 362 -6.32 -19.37 0.92
C ALA A 362 -7.60 -19.23 0.06
N GLY A 363 -7.91 -18.01 -0.36
CA GLY A 363 -8.91 -17.77 -1.39
C GLY A 363 -8.25 -17.99 -2.76
N LEU A 364 -8.46 -19.17 -3.34
CA LEU A 364 -8.10 -19.46 -4.73
C LEU A 364 -9.37 -19.82 -5.49
#